data_AF-I7JZL4-F1
#
_entry.id   AF-I7JZL4-F1
#
_cell.length_a   1.000
_cell.length_b   1.000
_cell.length_c   1.000
_cell.angle_alpha   90.00
_cell.angle_beta   90.00
_cell.angle_gamma   90.00
#
_symmetry.space_group_name_H-M   'P 1'
#
loop_
_entity.id
_entity.type
_entity.pdbx_description
1 polymer ?
#
loop_
_entity_poly.entity_id
_entity_poly.type
_entity_poly.pdbx_seq_one_letter_code
_entity_poly.pdbx_strand_id
1 'polypeptide(L)'
;MNYPKLKRFSHHLQVSFKDLTKICSHWYRLYAPDEFKHRRNVNQLKTSDSLILALLIWQAKTGIESQRRFCECFGCISHSRFNRRSRQLLKLVYQIRQELNQKINLSDQLLIIDSFPVPVCQPIRNYRAKIFRDYADIGYKATKKIFYYGFKVHAIVSADGYIL
;
A
#
# COMPACT_ATOMS: atom_id res chain seq x y z
N MET A 1 -7.45 22.45 15.90
CA MET A 1 -6.18 21.68 15.94
C MET A 1 -5.89 21.11 14.56
N ASN A 2 -4.85 21.61 13.88
CA ASN A 2 -4.45 21.17 12.54
C ASN A 2 -3.54 19.94 12.64
N TYR A 3 -4.10 18.75 12.47
CA TYR A 3 -3.31 17.54 12.25
C TYR A 3 -2.59 17.62 10.90
N PRO A 4 -1.43 16.97 10.73
CA PRO A 4 -0.75 16.92 9.45
C PRO A 4 -1.64 16.22 8.41
N LYS A 5 -2.40 17.00 7.65
CA LYS A 5 -3.00 16.54 6.40
C LYS A 5 -1.84 16.36 5.41
N LEU A 6 -1.61 15.11 5.00
CA LEU A 6 -0.77 14.82 3.86
C LEU A 6 -1.56 15.31 2.64
N LYS A 7 -1.13 16.42 2.01
CA LYS A 7 -1.70 16.83 0.72
C LYS A 7 -1.26 15.77 -0.29
N ARG A 8 -2.14 14.84 -0.62
CA ARG A 8 -1.93 13.88 -1.71
C ARG A 8 -2.26 14.58 -3.02
N PHE A 9 -1.24 14.89 -3.80
CA PHE A 9 -1.42 15.16 -5.22
C PHE A 9 -1.40 13.80 -5.91
N SER A 10 -2.59 13.22 -6.12
CA SER A 10 -2.71 12.01 -6.93
C SER A 10 -3.01 12.44 -8.35
N HIS A 11 -2.05 12.29 -9.26
CA HIS A 11 -2.40 12.21 -10.67
C HIS A 11 -3.31 10.99 -10.86
N HIS A 12 -4.37 11.11 -11.66
CA HIS A 12 -5.24 9.98 -11.93
C HIS A 12 -4.42 8.89 -12.60
N LEU A 13 -4.35 7.69 -12.00
CA LEU A 13 -3.75 6.53 -12.66
C LEU A 13 -4.43 6.41 -14.03
N GLN A 14 -3.67 6.54 -15.12
CA GLN A 14 -4.22 6.53 -16.48
C GLN A 14 -4.74 5.14 -16.89
N VAL A 15 -4.51 4.13 -16.05
CA VAL A 15 -4.91 2.74 -16.27
C VAL A 15 -6.37 2.52 -15.88
N SER A 16 -7.14 1.89 -16.77
CA SER A 16 -8.51 1.46 -16.52
C SER A 16 -8.55 0.33 -15.48
N PHE A 17 -9.67 0.14 -14.78
CA PHE A 17 -9.80 -0.98 -13.84
C PHE A 17 -9.67 -2.34 -14.57
N LYS A 18 -10.16 -2.43 -15.80
CA LYS A 18 -10.04 -3.64 -16.63
C LYS A 18 -8.58 -3.98 -16.92
N ASP A 19 -7.76 -3.00 -17.25
CA ASP A 19 -6.34 -3.27 -17.54
C ASP A 19 -5.56 -3.56 -16.26
N LEU A 20 -5.90 -2.89 -15.15
CA LEU A 20 -5.33 -3.19 -13.84
C LEU A 20 -5.59 -4.64 -13.41
N THR A 21 -6.79 -5.18 -13.64
CA THR A 21 -7.08 -6.59 -13.33
C THR A 21 -6.26 -7.56 -14.18
N LYS A 22 -6.00 -7.24 -15.46
CA LYS A 22 -5.11 -8.03 -16.32
C LYS A 22 -3.67 -8.00 -15.81
N ILE A 23 -3.15 -6.81 -15.47
CA ILE A 23 -1.79 -6.65 -14.91
C ILE A 23 -1.64 -7.46 -13.62
N CYS A 24 -2.59 -7.32 -12.69
CA CYS A 24 -2.57 -8.05 -11.43
C CYS A 24 -2.66 -9.57 -11.64
N SER A 25 -3.43 -10.02 -12.63
CA SER A 25 -3.52 -11.44 -12.98
C SER A 25 -2.23 -11.98 -13.57
N HIS A 26 -1.53 -11.17 -14.37
CA HIS A 26 -0.22 -11.52 -14.89
C HIS A 26 0.82 -11.61 -13.76
N TRP A 27 0.91 -10.60 -12.87
CA TRP A 27 1.81 -10.63 -11.73
C TRP A 27 1.52 -11.78 -10.75
N TYR A 28 0.24 -12.04 -10.46
CA TYR A 28 -0.13 -13.16 -9.63
C TYR A 28 0.35 -14.49 -10.22
N ARG A 29 0.19 -14.69 -11.54
CA ARG A 29 0.67 -15.92 -12.20
C ARG A 29 2.19 -16.08 -12.14
N LEU A 30 2.93 -14.98 -12.29
CA LEU A 30 4.40 -15.01 -12.31
C LEU A 30 5.00 -15.19 -10.91
N TYR A 31 4.44 -14.51 -9.90
CA TYR A 31 5.11 -14.34 -8.62
C TYR A 31 4.38 -14.99 -7.43
N ALA A 32 3.13 -15.44 -7.60
CA ALA A 32 2.43 -16.09 -6.50
C ALA A 32 3.02 -17.49 -6.24
N PRO A 33 3.54 -17.74 -5.03
CA PRO A 33 4.05 -19.05 -4.70
C PRO A 33 2.89 -20.03 -4.49
N ASP A 34 3.21 -21.32 -4.52
CA ASP A 34 2.20 -22.37 -4.61
C ASP A 34 1.33 -22.47 -3.35
N GLU A 35 1.74 -21.92 -2.20
CA GLU A 35 0.91 -21.86 -1.01
C GLU A 35 -0.34 -20.99 -1.22
N PHE A 36 -0.27 -19.95 -2.08
CA PHE A 36 -1.45 -19.16 -2.42
C PHE A 36 -2.37 -19.89 -3.39
N LYS A 37 -1.81 -20.68 -4.30
CA LYS A 37 -2.57 -21.44 -5.31
C LYS A 37 -3.29 -22.64 -4.69
N HIS A 38 -2.64 -23.33 -3.75
CA HIS A 38 -3.14 -24.56 -3.13
C HIS A 38 -3.67 -24.36 -1.70
N ARG A 39 -3.95 -23.12 -1.30
CA ARG A 39 -4.48 -22.86 0.05
C ARG A 39 -5.81 -23.57 0.27
N ARG A 40 -6.10 -23.80 1.56
CA ARG A 40 -7.40 -24.30 2.02
C ARG A 40 -8.56 -23.46 1.45
N ASN A 41 -9.59 -24.16 0.98
CA ASN A 41 -10.83 -23.59 0.43
C ASN A 41 -10.66 -22.75 -0.85
N VAL A 42 -9.61 -22.99 -1.64
CA VAL A 42 -9.40 -22.28 -2.92
C VAL A 42 -10.62 -22.43 -3.86
N ASN A 43 -11.25 -23.60 -3.89
CA ASN A 43 -12.42 -23.88 -4.73
C ASN A 43 -13.70 -23.13 -4.27
N GLN A 44 -13.72 -22.57 -3.06
CA GLN A 44 -14.87 -21.83 -2.52
C GLN A 44 -14.72 -20.31 -2.64
N LEU A 45 -13.68 -19.85 -3.35
CA LEU A 45 -13.38 -18.43 -3.49
C LEU A 45 -14.36 -17.75 -4.43
N LYS A 46 -15.14 -16.80 -3.89
CA LYS A 46 -15.98 -15.89 -4.69
C LYS A 46 -15.21 -14.77 -5.38
N THR A 47 -13.98 -14.49 -4.91
CA THR A 47 -13.14 -13.40 -5.41
C THR A 47 -11.73 -13.93 -5.54
N SER A 48 -11.16 -13.82 -6.74
CA SER A 48 -9.79 -14.24 -7.02
C SER A 48 -8.77 -13.31 -6.33
N ASP A 49 -7.58 -13.82 -6.04
CA ASP A 49 -6.51 -13.01 -5.44
C ASP A 49 -6.08 -11.86 -6.34
N SER A 50 -5.97 -12.11 -7.64
CA SER A 50 -5.64 -11.08 -8.63
C SER A 50 -6.63 -9.92 -8.61
N LEU A 51 -7.93 -10.21 -8.40
CA LEU A 51 -8.95 -9.17 -8.25
C LEU A 51 -8.79 -8.42 -6.92
N ILE A 52 -8.45 -9.11 -5.83
CA ILE A 52 -8.15 -8.45 -4.54
C ILE A 52 -6.94 -7.51 -4.67
N LEU A 53 -5.88 -7.93 -5.37
CA LEU A 53 -4.73 -7.08 -5.67
C LEU A 53 -5.14 -5.84 -6.47
N ALA A 54 -5.93 -6.02 -7.54
CA ALA A 54 -6.43 -4.91 -8.35
C ALA A 54 -7.29 -3.94 -7.52
N LEU A 55 -8.14 -4.46 -6.64
CA LEU A 55 -8.99 -3.66 -5.75
C LEU A 55 -8.16 -2.88 -4.73
N LEU A 56 -7.08 -3.44 -4.19
CA LEU A 56 -6.18 -2.73 -3.29
C LEU A 56 -5.50 -1.54 -3.99
N ILE A 57 -5.00 -1.75 -5.20
CA ILE A 57 -4.41 -0.67 -6.01
C ILE A 57 -5.48 0.37 -6.39
N TRP A 58 -6.69 -0.07 -6.72
CA TRP A 58 -7.80 0.82 -7.04
C TRP A 58 -8.26 1.65 -5.83
N GLN A 59 -8.27 1.06 -4.63
CA GLN A 59 -8.53 1.78 -3.38
C GLN A 59 -7.50 2.89 -3.16
N ALA A 60 -6.21 2.57 -3.37
CA ALA A 60 -5.14 3.56 -3.26
C ALA A 60 -5.30 4.68 -4.29
N LYS A 61 -5.64 4.35 -5.54
CA LYS A 61 -5.92 5.30 -6.63
C LYS A 61 -7.09 6.25 -6.30
N THR A 62 -8.18 5.70 -5.77
CA THR A 62 -9.39 6.48 -5.43
C THR A 62 -9.24 7.32 -4.17
N GLY A 63 -8.17 7.10 -3.39
CA GLY A 63 -7.91 7.83 -2.15
C GLY A 63 -8.86 7.47 -1.01
N ILE A 64 -9.63 6.39 -1.12
CA ILE A 64 -10.56 5.97 -0.07
C ILE A 64 -9.78 5.27 1.04
N GLU A 65 -9.51 6.01 2.12
CA GLU A 65 -8.72 5.50 3.26
C GLU A 65 -9.48 4.43 4.08
N SER A 66 -10.82 4.49 4.09
CA SER A 66 -11.64 3.54 4.83
C SER A 66 -11.94 2.30 3.99
N GLN A 67 -11.41 1.14 4.39
CA GLN A 67 -11.71 -0.15 3.76
C GLN A 67 -13.21 -0.47 3.78
N ARG A 68 -13.93 -0.07 4.84
CA ARG A 68 -15.38 -0.25 4.93
C ARG A 68 -16.10 0.53 3.84
N ARG A 69 -15.83 1.84 3.74
CA ARG A 69 -16.41 2.69 2.69
C ARG A 69 -16.07 2.20 1.30
N PHE A 70 -14.82 1.74 1.11
CA PHE A 70 -14.40 1.16 -0.17
C PHE A 70 -15.22 -0.08 -0.52
N CYS A 71 -15.42 -1.02 0.41
CA CYS A 71 -16.21 -2.24 0.17
C CYS A 71 -17.69 -1.92 -0.12
N GLU A 72 -18.26 -0.90 0.53
CA GLU A 72 -19.63 -0.43 0.28
C GLU A 72 -19.82 0.03 -1.18
N CYS A 73 -18.78 0.57 -1.84
CA CYS A 73 -18.85 0.96 -3.25
C CYS A 73 -19.03 -0.20 -4.23
N PHE A 74 -18.66 -1.43 -3.85
CA PHE A 74 -18.71 -2.58 -4.76
C PHE A 74 -19.89 -3.52 -4.50
N GLY A 75 -20.58 -3.39 -3.35
CA GLY A 75 -21.80 -4.14 -2.98
C GLY A 75 -21.66 -5.66 -2.84
N CYS A 76 -20.69 -6.27 -3.52
CA CYS A 76 -20.48 -7.72 -3.64
C CYS A 76 -19.32 -8.23 -2.78
N ILE A 77 -18.64 -7.35 -2.04
CA ILE A 77 -17.44 -7.66 -1.28
C ILE A 77 -17.70 -7.52 0.22
N SER A 78 -17.62 -8.63 0.95
CA SER A 78 -17.64 -8.60 2.42
C SER A 78 -16.37 -7.94 2.94
N HIS A 79 -16.52 -6.83 3.68
CA HIS A 79 -15.42 -6.10 4.31
C HIS A 79 -14.48 -7.01 5.13
N SER A 80 -15.04 -7.89 5.97
CA SER A 80 -14.24 -8.82 6.79
C SER A 80 -13.42 -9.79 5.94
N ARG A 81 -14.04 -10.34 4.88
CA ARG A 81 -13.35 -11.26 3.96
C ARG A 81 -12.27 -10.52 3.18
N PHE A 82 -12.59 -9.36 2.60
CA PHE A 82 -11.62 -8.54 1.87
C PHE A 82 -10.39 -8.26 2.74
N ASN A 83 -10.57 -7.69 3.93
CA ASN A 83 -9.47 -7.32 4.80
C ASN A 83 -8.59 -8.50 5.20
N ARG A 84 -9.20 -9.65 5.54
CA ARG A 84 -8.45 -10.87 5.87
C ARG A 84 -7.58 -11.32 4.70
N ARG A 85 -8.12 -11.26 3.49
CA ARG A 85 -7.48 -11.73 2.27
C ARG A 85 -6.40 -10.75 1.78
N SER A 86 -6.66 -9.45 1.88
CA SER A 86 -5.67 -8.39 1.65
C SER A 86 -4.46 -8.55 2.57
N ARG A 87 -4.66 -8.86 3.85
CA ARG A 87 -3.56 -9.15 4.78
C ARG A 87 -2.76 -10.39 4.38
N GLN A 88 -3.43 -11.47 3.96
CA GLN A 88 -2.75 -12.67 3.47
C GLN A 88 -1.89 -12.37 2.24
N LEU A 89 -2.41 -11.56 1.31
CA LEU A 89 -1.71 -11.20 0.07
C LEU A 89 -0.60 -10.16 0.27
N LEU A 90 -0.46 -9.57 1.46
CA LEU A 90 0.56 -8.56 1.71
C LEU A 90 1.98 -9.11 1.47
N LYS A 91 2.25 -10.36 1.85
CA LYS A 91 3.53 -11.02 1.55
C LYS A 91 3.80 -11.10 0.04
N LEU A 92 2.77 -11.43 -0.75
CA LEU A 92 2.87 -11.47 -2.20
C LEU A 92 3.11 -10.07 -2.80
N VAL A 93 2.48 -9.03 -2.27
CA VAL A 93 2.74 -7.64 -2.71
C VAL A 93 4.21 -7.27 -2.49
N TYR A 94 4.78 -7.62 -1.33
CA TYR A 94 6.20 -7.38 -1.06
C TYR A 94 7.10 -8.16 -2.02
N GLN A 95 6.78 -9.44 -2.27
CA GLN A 95 7.54 -10.26 -3.21
C GLN A 95 7.49 -9.67 -4.63
N ILE A 96 6.30 -9.33 -5.14
CA ILE A 96 6.14 -8.69 -6.45
C ILE A 96 7.01 -7.42 -6.52
N ARG A 97 7.00 -6.58 -5.48
CA ARG A 97 7.83 -5.37 -5.45
C ARG A 97 9.32 -5.69 -5.52
N GLN A 98 9.80 -6.65 -4.73
CA GLN A 98 11.21 -7.05 -4.74
C GLN A 98 11.65 -7.56 -6.13
N GLU A 99 10.83 -8.42 -6.75
CA GLU A 99 11.07 -8.95 -8.09
C GLU A 99 11.08 -7.86 -9.16
N LEU A 100 10.22 -6.85 -9.04
CA LEU A 100 10.22 -5.70 -9.95
C LEU A 100 11.45 -4.82 -9.72
N ASN A 101 11.86 -4.58 -8.47
CA ASN A 101 13.05 -3.79 -8.15
C ASN A 101 14.33 -4.45 -8.69
N GLN A 102 14.42 -5.80 -8.68
CA GLN A 102 15.58 -6.52 -9.22
C GLN A 102 15.72 -6.42 -10.75
N LYS A 103 14.62 -6.16 -11.46
CA LYS A 103 14.62 -6.08 -12.94
C LYS A 103 15.03 -4.72 -13.47
N ILE A 104 15.20 -3.73 -12.59
CA ILE A 104 15.45 -2.37 -12.98
C ILE A 104 16.93 -2.10 -12.93
N ASN A 105 17.47 -1.65 -14.05
CA ASN A 105 18.82 -1.16 -14.12
C ASN A 105 18.84 0.32 -13.74
N LEU A 106 19.44 0.61 -12.58
CA LEU A 106 19.61 1.97 -12.06
C LEU A 106 21.02 2.52 -12.32
N SER A 107 21.87 1.79 -13.06
CA SER A 107 23.21 2.28 -13.43
C SER A 107 23.06 3.64 -14.11
N ASP A 108 23.83 4.61 -13.64
CA ASP A 108 23.92 5.97 -14.21
C ASP A 108 22.63 6.80 -14.12
N GLN A 109 21.64 6.38 -13.32
CA GLN A 109 20.43 7.18 -13.08
C GLN A 109 20.59 8.16 -11.92
N LEU A 110 20.09 9.39 -12.12
CA LEU A 110 19.90 10.34 -11.03
C LEU A 110 18.79 9.85 -10.10
N LEU A 111 19.12 9.64 -8.83
CA LEU A 111 18.19 9.25 -7.78
C LEU A 111 17.96 10.40 -6.81
N ILE A 112 16.69 10.70 -6.54
CA ILE A 112 16.24 11.72 -5.60
C ILE A 112 15.78 11.01 -4.32
N ILE A 113 16.30 11.45 -3.18
CA ILE A 113 15.87 10.98 -1.87
C ILE A 113 15.05 12.06 -1.20
N ASP A 114 13.81 11.75 -0.86
CA ASP A 114 12.97 12.61 0.00
C ASP A 114 12.46 11.83 1.21
N SER A 115 12.18 12.54 2.29
CA SER A 115 11.72 11.95 3.54
C SER A 115 10.48 12.63 4.07
N PHE A 116 9.49 11.85 4.48
CA PHE A 116 8.25 12.39 5.05
C PHE A 116 7.79 11.59 6.27
N PRO A 117 7.10 12.25 7.22
CA PRO A 117 6.55 11.57 8.38
C PRO A 117 5.31 10.77 8.01
N VAL A 118 5.20 9.57 8.57
CA VAL A 118 4.01 8.72 8.57
C VAL A 118 3.54 8.60 10.03
N PRO A 119 2.65 9.49 10.49
CA PRO A 119 2.14 9.44 11.86
C PRO A 119 1.26 8.20 12.07
N VAL A 120 1.51 7.46 13.14
CA VAL A 120 0.67 6.32 13.57
C VAL A 120 -0.59 6.83 14.27
N CYS A 121 -0.47 7.91 15.03
CA CYS A 121 -1.58 8.57 15.67
C CYS A 121 -1.34 10.07 15.80
N GLN A 122 -2.35 10.79 16.30
CA GLN A 122 -2.16 12.18 16.71
C GLN A 122 -1.19 12.25 17.89
N PRO A 123 -0.34 13.29 17.99
CA PRO A 123 0.66 13.41 19.07
C PRO A 123 0.07 13.25 20.47
N ILE A 124 -1.11 13.81 20.72
CA ILE A 124 -1.82 13.70 22.02
C ILE A 124 -2.21 12.27 22.41
N ARG A 125 -2.16 11.32 21.47
CA ARG A 125 -2.51 9.90 21.69
C ARG A 125 -1.27 8.99 21.73
N ASN A 126 -0.05 9.53 21.64
CA ASN A 126 1.19 8.74 21.59
C ASN A 126 1.28 7.71 22.74
N TYR A 127 1.03 8.12 23.99
CA TYR A 127 1.08 7.23 25.16
C TYR A 127 -0.02 6.15 25.18
N ARG A 128 -1.08 6.32 24.39
CA ARG A 128 -2.19 5.36 24.27
C ARG A 128 -2.04 4.44 23.06
N ALA A 129 -1.11 4.71 22.16
CA ALA A 129 -0.88 3.90 20.97
C ALA A 129 -0.23 2.57 21.39
N LYS A 130 -0.94 1.46 21.12
CA LYS A 130 -0.41 0.11 21.32
C LYS A 130 0.18 -0.48 20.03
N ILE A 131 -0.33 -0.03 18.89
CA ILE A 131 0.09 -0.51 17.57
C ILE A 131 1.44 0.11 17.25
N PHE A 132 2.42 -0.72 16.85
CA PHE A 132 3.80 -0.32 16.55
C PHE A 132 4.58 0.30 17.73
N ARG A 133 4.19 0.01 18.98
CA ARG A 133 4.82 0.61 20.16
C ARG A 133 6.35 0.46 20.19
N ASP A 134 6.85 -0.70 19.78
CA ASP A 134 8.28 -1.02 19.81
C ASP A 134 9.05 -0.55 18.56
N TYR A 135 8.35 0.01 17.58
CA TYR A 135 8.91 0.38 16.27
C TYR A 135 8.75 1.88 15.94
N ALA A 136 7.67 2.51 16.42
CA ALA A 136 7.36 3.90 16.16
C ALA A 136 7.92 4.80 17.27
N ASP A 137 8.42 5.97 16.89
CA ASP A 137 9.02 6.93 17.81
C ASP A 137 8.51 8.36 17.54
N ILE A 138 8.90 9.30 18.40
CA ILE A 138 8.59 10.72 18.27
C ILE A 138 9.61 11.37 17.33
N GLY A 139 9.14 11.77 16.16
CA GLY A 139 9.91 12.57 15.21
C GLY A 139 9.47 14.02 15.19
N TYR A 140 10.33 14.89 14.64
CA TYR A 140 10.03 16.30 14.39
C TYR A 140 10.08 16.62 12.90
N LYS A 141 9.06 17.32 12.38
CA LYS A 141 9.02 17.87 11.02
C LYS A 141 9.28 19.37 11.05
N ALA A 142 10.53 19.74 10.78
CA ALA A 142 11.01 21.13 10.84
C ALA A 142 10.19 22.09 9.96
N THR A 143 9.90 21.73 8.70
CA THR A 143 9.14 22.57 7.76
C THR A 143 7.76 22.99 8.29
N LYS A 144 7.12 22.12 9.08
CA LYS A 144 5.80 22.40 9.66
C LYS A 144 5.87 22.77 11.14
N LYS A 145 7.06 22.73 11.75
CA LYS A 145 7.30 22.90 13.19
C LYS A 145 6.38 22.03 14.06
N ILE A 146 6.19 20.76 13.69
CA ILE A 146 5.33 19.82 14.42
C ILE A 146 6.06 18.54 14.81
N PHE A 147 5.75 18.03 16.01
CA PHE A 147 6.09 16.68 16.41
C PHE A 147 5.06 15.68 15.87
N TYR A 148 5.50 14.45 15.60
CA TYR A 148 4.65 13.33 15.22
C TYR A 148 5.12 12.06 15.92
N TYR A 149 4.19 11.18 16.27
CA TYR A 149 4.50 9.83 16.73
C TYR A 149 4.26 8.86 15.58
N GLY A 150 5.31 8.20 15.11
CA GLY A 150 5.23 7.31 13.95
C GLY A 150 6.58 7.01 13.31
N PHE A 151 6.59 6.93 11.98
CA PHE A 151 7.77 6.58 11.19
C PHE A 151 8.23 7.75 10.34
N LYS A 152 9.54 7.84 10.08
CA LYS A 152 10.08 8.67 9.01
C LYS A 152 10.34 7.75 7.82
N VAL A 153 9.56 7.92 6.75
CA VAL A 153 9.75 7.16 5.52
C VAL A 153 10.73 7.92 4.64
N HIS A 154 11.73 7.19 4.13
CA HIS A 154 12.65 7.65 3.10
C HIS A 154 12.24 7.00 1.78
N ALA A 155 11.90 7.82 0.79
CA ALA A 155 11.59 7.36 -0.56
C ALA A 155 12.76 7.69 -1.49
N ILE A 156 13.19 6.71 -2.28
CA ILE A 156 14.19 6.89 -3.32
C ILE A 156 13.46 6.81 -4.66
N VAL A 157 13.57 7.86 -5.46
CA VAL A 157 12.83 8.01 -6.72
C VAL A 157 13.80 8.32 -7.84
N SER A 158 13.70 7.59 -8.94
CA SER A 158 14.47 7.87 -10.16
C SER A 158 13.90 9.08 -10.92
N ALA A 159 14.67 9.64 -11.85
CA ALA A 159 14.25 10.78 -12.66
C ALA A 159 12.99 10.52 -13.51
N ASP A 160 12.74 9.26 -13.90
CA ASP A 160 11.54 8.83 -14.65
C ASP A 160 10.35 8.46 -13.73
N GLY A 161 10.49 8.63 -12.42
CA GLY A 161 9.41 8.48 -11.44
C GLY A 161 9.24 7.08 -10.86
N TYR A 162 10.21 6.18 -11.06
CA TYR A 162 10.21 4.88 -10.39
C TYR A 162 10.54 5.03 -8.90
N ILE A 163 9.76 4.36 -8.03
CA ILE A 163 9.94 4.40 -6.58
C ILE A 163 10.51 3.06 -6.11
N LEU A 164 11.69 3.09 -5.48
CA LEU A 164 12.40 1.92 -4.97
C LEU A 164 11.84 1.45 -3.62
#